data_AF-A0A418Y8C3-F1
#
_entry.id   AF-A0A418Y8C3-F1
#
_cell.length_a   1.000
_cell.length_b   1.000
_cell.length_c   1.000
_cell.angle_alpha   90.00
_cell.angle_beta   90.00
_cell.angle_gamma   90.00
#
_symmetry.space_group_name_H-M   'P 1'
#
loop_
_entity.id
_entity.type
_entity.pdbx_description
1 polymer ?
#
loop_
_entity_poly.entity_id
_entity_poly.type
_entity_poly.pdbx_seq_one_letter_code
_entity_poly.pdbx_strand_id
1 'polypeptide(L)'
;MGLSSGINMIDALVLSGVSAQYTINGAAGGWVAEGSGRDVLAGVERLRFADDRAMALDIDGVAGQVYRLYKAAFDRAPDPTGIGFWIHSVDDGLSLQSLAEHFIRSDEFVTTYGQLDNGAFVALLYQNILGREPDAAGEAFHVDLLGRGVTSRNETLAAFSESAENQAALAGVLSYGIAYLPLGWLA
;
A
#
# COMPACT_ATOMS: atom_id res chain seq x y z
N MET A 1 20.63 8.60 -18.06
CA MET A 1 19.44 8.64 -17.19
C MET A 1 18.58 9.79 -17.64
N GLY A 2 17.31 9.55 -17.98
CA GLY A 2 16.36 10.59 -18.33
C GLY A 2 15.31 10.70 -17.23
N LEU A 3 15.05 11.92 -16.75
CA LEU A 3 13.94 12.23 -15.86
C LEU A 3 12.83 12.82 -16.74
N SER A 4 11.63 12.28 -16.66
CA SER A 4 10.45 12.84 -17.34
C SER A 4 9.62 13.57 -16.30
N SER A 5 9.86 14.87 -16.09
CA SER A 5 9.10 15.64 -15.10
C SER A 5 7.87 16.33 -15.69
N GLY A 6 6.74 16.16 -15.01
CA GLY A 6 5.56 16.98 -15.17
C GLY A 6 4.82 17.07 -13.84
N ILE A 7 4.40 18.27 -13.50
CA ILE A 7 3.87 18.75 -12.21
C ILE A 7 2.59 18.08 -11.67
N ASN A 8 2.22 16.89 -12.17
CA ASN A 8 1.17 15.97 -11.70
C ASN A 8 1.40 14.52 -12.22
N MET A 9 2.61 14.22 -12.71
CA MET A 9 2.96 12.93 -13.28
C MET A 9 3.90 12.20 -12.33
N ILE A 10 3.64 10.91 -12.11
CA ILE A 10 4.55 9.99 -11.43
C ILE A 10 5.94 10.07 -12.09
N ASP A 11 6.96 10.48 -11.34
CA ASP A 11 8.34 10.55 -11.84
C ASP A 11 8.95 9.14 -11.81
N ALA A 12 9.30 8.65 -13.00
CA ALA A 12 9.83 7.31 -13.18
C ALA A 12 11.29 7.33 -13.68
N LEU A 13 12.14 6.50 -13.08
CA LEU A 13 13.48 6.22 -13.54
C LEU A 13 13.57 4.79 -14.09
N VAL A 14 14.12 4.66 -15.30
CA VAL A 14 14.45 3.35 -15.89
C VAL A 14 15.92 3.04 -15.63
N LEU A 15 16.16 1.92 -14.96
CA LEU A 15 17.48 1.34 -14.70
C LEU A 15 17.77 0.27 -15.75
N SER A 16 18.98 0.28 -16.30
CA SER A 16 19.36 -0.59 -17.43
C SER A 16 19.66 -2.04 -17.02
N GLY A 17 19.89 -2.31 -15.74
CA GLY A 17 20.06 -3.66 -15.21
C GLY A 17 18.74 -4.31 -14.81
N VAL A 18 18.80 -5.61 -14.52
CA VAL A 18 17.67 -6.35 -13.95
C VAL A 18 17.52 -6.02 -12.46
N SER A 19 16.31 -6.13 -11.91
CA SER A 19 16.01 -5.76 -10.51
C SER A 19 16.96 -6.39 -9.47
N ALA A 20 17.33 -7.66 -9.67
CA ALA A 20 18.23 -8.39 -8.78
C ALA A 20 19.67 -7.84 -8.71
N GLN A 21 20.05 -6.92 -9.61
CA GLN A 21 21.36 -6.25 -9.60
C GLN A 21 21.37 -5.00 -8.72
N TYR A 22 20.22 -4.56 -8.21
CA TYR A 22 20.10 -3.34 -7.43
C TYR A 22 19.62 -3.64 -6.01
N THR A 23 20.23 -2.97 -5.04
CA THR A 23 19.69 -2.81 -3.69
C THR A 23 19.15 -1.41 -3.56
N ILE A 24 17.86 -1.29 -3.23
CA ILE A 24 17.19 0.00 -3.05
C ILE A 24 16.97 0.21 -1.56
N ASN A 25 17.44 1.33 -1.03
CA ASN A 25 17.31 1.66 0.39
C ASN A 25 16.80 3.09 0.55
N GLY A 26 15.84 3.29 1.45
CA GLY A 26 15.49 4.60 1.96
C GLY A 26 16.57 5.10 2.91
N ALA A 27 17.11 6.30 2.65
CA ALA A 27 18.04 6.99 3.54
C ALA A 27 17.45 8.32 3.99
N ALA A 28 17.97 8.87 5.10
CA ALA A 28 17.63 10.23 5.53
C ALA A 28 18.03 11.23 4.41
N GLY A 29 17.04 11.72 3.66
CA GLY A 29 17.23 12.65 2.54
C GLY A 29 16.94 12.10 1.14
N GLY A 30 16.48 10.85 0.99
CA GLY A 30 16.02 10.29 -0.28
C GLY A 30 16.33 8.80 -0.47
N TRP A 31 15.96 8.27 -1.62
CA TRP A 31 16.23 6.88 -1.98
C TRP A 31 17.63 6.72 -2.58
N VAL A 32 18.25 5.57 -2.36
CA VAL A 32 19.53 5.22 -2.99
C VAL A 32 19.38 3.89 -3.72
N ALA A 33 19.79 3.85 -4.98
CA ALA A 33 20.01 2.61 -5.73
C ALA A 33 21.50 2.27 -5.74
N GLU A 34 21.85 1.08 -5.26
CA GLU A 34 23.20 0.54 -5.31
C GLU A 34 23.25 -0.69 -6.22
N GLY A 35 24.19 -0.73 -7.16
CA GLY A 35 24.33 -1.81 -8.14
C GLY A 35 25.59 -1.63 -8.98
N SER A 36 25.43 -1.26 -10.27
CA SER A 36 26.57 -0.87 -11.13
C SER A 36 27.28 0.42 -10.68
N GLY A 37 26.67 1.15 -9.75
CA GLY A 37 27.13 2.38 -9.14
C GLY A 37 26.25 2.70 -7.93
N ARG A 38 26.36 3.92 -7.40
CA ARG A 38 25.50 4.43 -6.33
C ARG A 38 24.79 5.69 -6.84
N ASP A 39 23.47 5.60 -6.95
CA ASP A 39 22.61 6.68 -7.44
C ASP A 39 21.71 7.19 -6.32
N VAL A 40 21.68 8.51 -6.10
CA VAL A 40 20.72 9.15 -5.18
C VAL A 40 19.50 9.56 -6.01
N LEU A 41 18.33 9.06 -5.61
CA LEU A 41 17.08 9.18 -6.33
C LEU A 41 16.20 10.20 -5.58
N ALA A 42 16.32 11.47 -5.99
CA ALA A 42 15.50 12.55 -5.47
C ALA A 42 14.30 12.80 -6.40
N GLY A 43 13.09 12.83 -5.85
CA GLY A 43 11.85 13.06 -6.61
C GLY A 43 11.58 11.97 -7.66
N VAL A 44 11.82 10.71 -7.30
CA VAL A 44 11.49 9.55 -8.14
C VAL A 44 10.51 8.69 -7.36
N GLU A 45 9.31 8.51 -7.88
CA GLU A 45 8.29 7.66 -7.25
C GLU A 45 8.29 6.24 -7.81
N ARG A 46 8.82 6.01 -9.02
CA ARG A 46 8.87 4.67 -9.62
C ARG A 46 10.25 4.34 -10.19
N LEU A 47 10.73 3.15 -9.91
CA LEU A 47 11.84 2.52 -10.61
C LEU A 47 11.31 1.45 -11.53
N ARG A 48 11.92 1.34 -12.71
CA ARG A 48 11.67 0.26 -13.66
C ARG A 48 12.98 -0.39 -14.04
N PHE A 49 12.99 -1.71 -14.14
CA PHE A 49 14.19 -2.50 -14.39
C PHE A 49 14.10 -3.21 -15.74
N ALA A 50 15.22 -3.73 -16.23
CA ALA A 50 15.30 -4.42 -17.52
C ALA A 50 14.59 -5.80 -17.57
N ASP A 51 14.17 -6.34 -16.43
CA ASP A 51 13.42 -7.60 -16.29
C ASP A 51 11.91 -7.38 -16.06
N ASP A 52 11.36 -6.27 -16.56
CA ASP A 52 9.95 -5.86 -16.46
C ASP A 52 9.39 -5.73 -15.04
N ARG A 53 10.27 -5.76 -14.03
CA ARG A 53 9.90 -5.46 -12.65
C ARG A 53 9.94 -3.97 -12.38
N ALA A 54 9.21 -3.56 -11.36
CA ALA A 54 9.20 -2.19 -10.91
C ALA A 54 9.22 -2.10 -9.38
N MET A 55 9.57 -0.92 -8.89
CA MET A 55 9.53 -0.59 -7.48
C MET A 55 8.93 0.79 -7.28
N ALA A 56 7.99 0.91 -6.35
CA ALA A 56 7.43 2.19 -5.95
C ALA A 56 8.14 2.73 -4.71
N LEU A 57 8.46 4.02 -4.73
CA LEU A 57 9.30 4.73 -3.76
C LEU A 57 8.51 5.78 -2.95
N ASP A 58 7.30 6.12 -3.37
CA ASP A 58 6.32 6.94 -2.65
C ASP A 58 5.64 6.13 -1.52
N ILE A 59 6.45 5.63 -0.59
CA ILE A 59 5.99 4.83 0.56
C ILE A 59 5.13 5.64 1.55
N ASP A 60 5.21 6.97 1.47
CA ASP A 60 4.32 7.90 2.18
C ASP A 60 3.16 8.39 1.29
N GLY A 61 3.20 8.09 -0.02
CA GLY A 61 2.20 8.46 -1.02
C GLY A 61 1.28 7.28 -1.39
N VAL A 62 0.87 7.24 -2.67
CA VAL A 62 -0.13 6.28 -3.16
C VAL A 62 0.30 4.84 -2.94
N ALA A 63 1.54 4.48 -3.29
CA ALA A 63 1.99 3.11 -3.12
C ALA A 63 1.99 2.67 -1.65
N GLY A 64 2.43 3.54 -0.76
CA GLY A 64 2.34 3.34 0.68
C GLY A 64 0.92 3.10 1.18
N GLN A 65 -0.01 3.97 0.78
CA GLN A 65 -1.44 3.86 1.14
C GLN A 65 -2.04 2.54 0.66
N VAL A 66 -1.79 2.16 -0.60
CA VAL A 66 -2.27 0.89 -1.16
C VAL A 66 -1.69 -0.30 -0.39
N TYR A 67 -0.39 -0.30 -0.09
CA TYR A 67 0.23 -1.38 0.68
C TYR A 67 -0.37 -1.51 2.08
N ARG A 68 -0.51 -0.39 2.80
CA ARG A 68 -1.08 -0.35 4.15
C ARG A 68 -2.51 -0.85 4.17
N LEU A 69 -3.32 -0.45 3.19
CA LEU A 69 -4.70 -0.91 3.06
C LEU A 69 -4.79 -2.41 2.76
N TYR A 70 -3.91 -2.90 1.89
CA TYR A 70 -3.83 -4.34 1.56
C TYR A 70 -3.47 -5.16 2.80
N LYS A 71 -2.44 -4.73 3.55
CA LYS A 71 -2.03 -5.41 4.79
C LYS A 71 -3.13 -5.34 5.86
N ALA A 72 -3.82 -4.20 5.99
CA ALA A 72 -4.95 -4.05 6.90
C ALA A 72 -6.13 -4.99 6.57
N ALA A 73 -6.43 -5.17 5.28
CA ALA A 73 -7.53 -6.02 4.85
C ALA A 73 -7.22 -7.52 5.00
N PHE A 74 -6.00 -7.95 4.65
CA PHE A 74 -5.70 -9.38 4.44
C PHE A 74 -4.63 -9.97 5.39
N ASP A 75 -4.08 -9.16 6.30
CA ASP A 75 -2.99 -9.54 7.21
C ASP A 75 -1.80 -10.23 6.49
N ARG A 76 -1.51 -9.85 5.25
CA ARG A 76 -0.34 -10.34 4.51
C ARG A 76 0.28 -9.23 3.65
N ALA A 77 1.53 -9.44 3.26
CA ALA A 77 2.11 -8.63 2.19
C ALA A 77 1.30 -8.88 0.89
N PRO A 78 1.06 -7.83 0.09
CA PRO A 78 0.41 -7.99 -1.20
C PRO A 78 1.29 -8.76 -2.17
N ASP A 79 0.67 -9.45 -3.12
CA ASP A 79 1.41 -10.05 -4.23
C ASP A 79 1.82 -8.94 -5.23
N PRO A 80 2.94 -9.12 -5.96
CA PRO A 80 3.46 -8.08 -6.85
C PRO A 80 2.50 -7.63 -7.96
N THR A 81 1.66 -8.52 -8.49
CA THR A 81 0.70 -8.20 -9.55
C THR A 81 -0.47 -7.41 -9.00
N GLY A 82 -1.05 -7.88 -7.89
CA GLY A 82 -2.18 -7.26 -7.21
C GLY A 82 -1.85 -5.84 -6.77
N ILE A 83 -0.73 -5.62 -6.08
CA ILE A 83 -0.35 -4.25 -5.69
C ILE A 83 -0.05 -3.36 -6.88
N GLY A 84 0.56 -3.89 -7.95
CA GLY A 84 0.79 -3.13 -9.18
C GLY A 84 -0.51 -2.63 -9.80
N PHE A 85 -1.54 -3.46 -9.84
CA PHE A 85 -2.87 -3.07 -10.32
C PHE A 85 -3.53 -1.98 -9.47
N TRP A 86 -3.46 -2.12 -8.14
CA TRP A 86 -4.11 -1.16 -7.24
C TRP A 86 -3.37 0.16 -7.12
N ILE A 87 -2.03 0.14 -7.15
CA ILE A 87 -1.21 1.37 -7.27
C ILE A 87 -1.64 2.14 -8.51
N HIS A 88 -1.66 1.49 -9.68
CA HIS A 88 -2.08 2.15 -10.92
C HIS A 88 -3.51 2.71 -10.83
N SER A 89 -4.44 1.94 -10.26
CA SER A 89 -5.84 2.38 -10.14
C SER A 89 -5.99 3.62 -9.26
N VAL A 90 -5.23 3.71 -8.16
CA VAL A 90 -5.27 4.87 -7.24
C VAL A 90 -4.49 6.05 -7.81
N ASP A 91 -3.36 5.81 -8.51
CA ASP A 91 -2.65 6.83 -9.29
C ASP A 91 -3.59 7.47 -10.33
N ASP A 92 -4.48 6.67 -10.95
CA ASP A 92 -5.50 7.12 -11.92
C ASP A 92 -6.78 7.71 -11.28
N GLY A 93 -6.81 7.84 -9.95
CA GLY A 93 -7.83 8.59 -9.22
C GLY A 93 -8.87 7.75 -8.46
N LEU A 94 -8.73 6.41 -8.39
CA LEU A 94 -9.54 5.60 -7.48
C LEU A 94 -9.27 6.03 -6.03
N SER A 95 -10.31 6.35 -5.26
CA SER A 95 -10.12 6.72 -3.85
C SER A 95 -9.77 5.51 -2.98
N LEU A 96 -9.02 5.74 -1.90
CA LEU A 96 -8.68 4.69 -0.93
C LEU A 96 -9.92 4.03 -0.31
N GLN A 97 -11.00 4.79 -0.12
CA GLN A 97 -12.29 4.26 0.34
C GLN A 97 -12.95 3.34 -0.67
N SER A 98 -12.81 3.62 -1.98
CA SER A 98 -13.33 2.76 -3.04
C SER A 98 -12.50 1.48 -3.16
N LEU A 99 -11.16 1.59 -3.02
CA LEU A 99 -10.29 0.43 -2.93
C LEU A 99 -10.63 -0.46 -1.71
N ALA A 100 -10.87 0.14 -0.55
CA ALA A 100 -11.28 -0.57 0.65
C ALA A 100 -12.60 -1.34 0.44
N GLU A 101 -13.55 -0.71 -0.27
CA GLU A 101 -14.81 -1.35 -0.65
C GLU A 101 -14.57 -2.54 -1.60
N HIS A 102 -13.67 -2.42 -2.59
CA HIS A 102 -13.28 -3.53 -3.46
C HIS A 102 -12.68 -4.69 -2.68
N PHE A 103 -11.83 -4.42 -1.68
CA PHE A 103 -11.26 -5.47 -0.82
C PHE A 103 -12.32 -6.16 0.02
N ILE A 104 -13.14 -5.41 0.75
CA ILE A 104 -14.18 -5.97 1.63
C ILE A 104 -15.17 -6.86 0.85
N ARG A 105 -15.44 -6.50 -0.41
CA ARG A 105 -16.37 -7.23 -1.29
C ARG A 105 -15.71 -8.29 -2.16
N SER A 106 -14.39 -8.41 -2.10
CA SER A 106 -13.67 -9.41 -2.89
C SER A 106 -14.01 -10.82 -2.43
N ASP A 107 -13.96 -11.78 -3.36
CA ASP A 107 -14.08 -13.20 -3.03
C ASP A 107 -13.00 -13.64 -2.04
N GLU A 108 -11.80 -13.04 -2.08
CA GLU A 108 -10.75 -13.31 -1.11
C GLU A 108 -11.18 -12.93 0.31
N PHE A 109 -11.69 -11.72 0.53
CA PHE A 109 -12.11 -11.27 1.86
C PHE A 109 -13.26 -12.11 2.40
N VAL A 110 -14.27 -12.38 1.55
CA VAL A 110 -15.44 -13.19 1.93
C VAL A 110 -15.04 -14.64 2.18
N THR A 111 -14.13 -15.21 1.41
CA THR A 111 -13.64 -16.59 1.62
C THR A 111 -12.77 -16.69 2.88
N THR A 112 -11.97 -15.67 3.16
CA THR A 112 -11.03 -15.65 4.30
C THR A 112 -11.76 -15.45 5.62
N TYR A 113 -12.72 -14.53 5.68
CA TYR A 113 -13.35 -14.11 6.95
C TYR A 113 -14.85 -14.41 7.03
N GLY A 114 -15.51 -14.75 5.93
CA GLY A 114 -16.94 -14.95 5.88
C GLY A 114 -17.75 -13.65 5.99
N GLN A 115 -19.01 -13.79 6.38
CA GLN A 115 -19.89 -12.65 6.66
C GLN A 115 -19.69 -12.22 8.11
N LEU A 116 -19.06 -11.06 8.30
CA LEU A 116 -18.81 -10.48 9.63
C LEU A 116 -19.95 -9.55 10.03
N ASP A 117 -20.32 -9.54 11.30
CA ASP A 117 -21.05 -8.43 11.90
C ASP A 117 -20.10 -7.25 12.21
N ASN A 118 -20.61 -6.16 12.77
CA ASN A 118 -19.79 -4.97 13.03
C ASN A 118 -18.73 -5.20 14.12
N GLY A 119 -19.04 -6.00 15.15
CA GLY A 119 -18.09 -6.31 16.21
C GLY A 119 -16.94 -7.14 15.68
N ALA A 120 -17.27 -8.24 15.00
CA ALA A 120 -16.28 -9.13 14.37
C ALA A 120 -15.43 -8.39 13.31
N PHE A 121 -16.02 -7.45 12.56
CA PHE A 121 -15.28 -6.62 11.62
C PHE A 121 -14.28 -5.70 12.33
N VAL A 122 -14.67 -5.02 13.41
CA VAL A 122 -13.76 -4.16 14.18
C VAL A 122 -12.65 -4.97 14.82
N ALA A 123 -12.98 -6.08 15.47
CA ALA A 123 -11.99 -6.97 16.08
C ALA A 123 -10.96 -7.48 15.04
N LEU A 124 -11.42 -7.83 13.83
CA LEU A 124 -10.54 -8.21 12.73
C LEU A 124 -9.55 -7.10 12.35
N LEU A 125 -10.00 -5.84 12.24
CA LEU A 125 -9.11 -4.73 11.89
C LEU A 125 -8.03 -4.50 12.96
N TYR A 126 -8.41 -4.59 14.24
CA TYR A 126 -7.44 -4.52 15.34
C TYR A 126 -6.41 -5.66 15.26
N GLN A 127 -6.86 -6.88 14.98
CA GLN A 127 -5.96 -8.02 14.85
C GLN A 127 -4.99 -7.87 13.67
N ASN A 128 -5.48 -7.51 12.48
CA ASN A 128 -4.67 -7.42 11.26
C ASN A 128 -3.63 -6.29 11.30
N ILE A 129 -3.94 -5.20 12.00
CA ILE A 129 -3.14 -3.96 11.95
C ILE A 129 -2.28 -3.84 13.21
N LEU A 130 -2.84 -4.18 14.36
CA LEU A 130 -2.22 -3.97 15.67
C LEU A 130 -1.74 -5.26 16.31
N GLY A 131 -2.12 -6.42 15.77
CA GLY A 131 -1.75 -7.73 16.31
C GLY A 131 -2.30 -7.99 17.71
N ARG A 132 -3.40 -7.31 18.08
CA ARG A 132 -4.02 -7.37 19.40
C ARG A 132 -5.53 -7.23 19.30
N GLU A 133 -6.23 -7.70 20.32
CA GLU A 133 -7.66 -7.43 20.52
C GLU A 133 -7.92 -5.94 20.78
N PRO A 134 -9.10 -5.42 20.40
CA PRO A 134 -9.51 -4.08 20.79
C PRO A 134 -9.72 -3.98 22.31
N ASP A 135 -9.46 -2.80 22.86
CA ASP A 135 -9.98 -2.49 24.19
C ASP A 135 -11.50 -2.24 24.11
N ALA A 136 -12.20 -2.50 25.21
CA ALA A 136 -13.67 -2.46 25.23
C ALA A 136 -14.25 -1.08 24.86
N ALA A 137 -13.54 0.02 25.14
CA ALA A 137 -14.01 1.36 24.80
C ALA A 137 -13.82 1.66 23.31
N GLY A 138 -12.66 1.30 22.75
CA GLY A 138 -12.38 1.41 21.32
C GLY A 138 -13.33 0.56 20.48
N GLU A 139 -13.56 -0.69 20.86
CA GLU A 139 -14.51 -1.57 20.16
C GLU A 139 -15.92 -0.96 20.16
N ALA A 140 -16.43 -0.59 21.33
CA ALA A 140 -17.78 -0.02 21.47
C ALA A 140 -17.95 1.27 20.65
N PHE A 141 -16.91 2.12 20.59
CA PHE A 141 -16.92 3.34 19.80
C PHE A 141 -17.08 3.03 18.30
N HIS A 142 -16.23 2.17 17.74
CA HIS A 142 -16.29 1.85 16.30
C HIS A 142 -17.58 1.10 15.92
N VAL A 143 -18.04 0.19 16.78
CA VAL A 143 -19.28 -0.55 16.56
C VAL A 143 -20.50 0.38 16.58
N ASP A 144 -20.56 1.37 17.48
CA ASP A 144 -21.65 2.36 17.51
C ASP A 144 -21.68 3.20 16.22
N LEU A 145 -20.52 3.68 15.76
CA LEU A 145 -20.44 4.47 14.53
C LEU A 145 -20.92 3.69 13.31
N LEU A 146 -20.53 2.41 13.20
CA LEU A 146 -21.00 1.52 12.14
C LEU A 146 -22.49 1.20 12.28
N GLY A 147 -22.97 0.93 13.49
CA GLY A 147 -24.36 0.59 13.78
C GLY A 147 -25.33 1.73 13.49
N ARG A 148 -24.88 2.99 13.68
CA ARG A 148 -25.65 4.20 13.39
C ARG A 148 -25.50 4.70 11.95
N GLY A 149 -24.63 4.06 11.15
CA GLY A 149 -24.32 4.48 9.78
C GLY A 149 -23.62 5.84 9.71
N VAL A 150 -22.94 6.26 10.78
CA VAL A 150 -22.12 7.49 10.80
C VAL A 150 -20.86 7.29 9.96
N THR A 151 -20.35 6.06 9.91
CA THR A 151 -19.31 5.62 8.99
C THR A 151 -19.67 4.29 8.38
N SER A 152 -19.09 3.98 7.22
CA SER A 152 -19.17 2.67 6.58
C SER A 152 -17.94 1.80 6.86
N ARG A 153 -18.01 0.51 6.51
CA ARG A 153 -16.90 -0.43 6.70
C ARG A 153 -15.67 -0.08 5.86
N ASN A 154 -15.86 0.36 4.62
CA ASN A 154 -14.77 0.76 3.75
C ASN A 154 -14.08 2.06 4.23
N GLU A 155 -14.85 3.01 4.76
CA GLU A 155 -14.28 4.20 5.43
C GLU A 155 -13.50 3.81 6.68
N THR A 156 -14.06 2.92 7.50
CA THR A 156 -13.40 2.43 8.73
C THR A 156 -12.10 1.71 8.39
N LEU A 157 -12.10 0.78 7.44
CA LEU A 157 -10.89 0.08 7.00
C LEU A 157 -9.82 1.05 6.45
N ALA A 158 -10.21 2.02 5.62
CA ALA A 158 -9.28 3.03 5.11
C ALA A 158 -8.71 3.93 6.22
N ALA A 159 -9.51 4.29 7.22
CA ALA A 159 -9.05 5.07 8.37
C ALA A 159 -8.08 4.28 9.25
N PHE A 160 -8.36 3.01 9.48
CA PHE A 160 -7.50 2.11 10.24
C PHE A 160 -6.17 1.86 9.51
N SER A 161 -6.19 1.67 8.19
CA SER A 161 -4.97 1.46 7.39
C SER A 161 -4.04 2.66 7.42
N GLU A 162 -4.59 3.88 7.50
CA GLU A 162 -3.82 5.13 7.56
C GLU A 162 -3.58 5.64 8.99
N SER A 163 -3.89 4.84 10.00
CA SER A 163 -3.58 5.19 11.39
C SER A 163 -2.06 5.33 11.60
N ALA A 164 -1.66 6.25 12.47
CA ALA A 164 -0.24 6.46 12.80
C ALA A 164 0.43 5.18 13.35
N GLU A 165 -0.33 4.34 14.06
CA GLU A 165 0.14 3.05 14.57
C GLU A 165 0.50 2.10 13.41
N ASN A 166 -0.35 1.97 12.39
CA ASN A 166 -0.07 1.14 11.22
C ASN A 166 1.10 1.67 10.38
N GLN A 167 1.15 2.99 10.17
CA GLN A 167 2.27 3.63 9.46
C GLN A 167 3.60 3.35 10.18
N ALA A 168 3.63 3.49 11.51
CA ALA A 168 4.81 3.18 12.30
C ALA A 168 5.19 1.70 12.25
N ALA A 169 4.20 0.79 12.32
CA ALA A 169 4.43 -0.66 12.24
C ALA A 169 5.04 -1.09 10.89
N LEU A 170 4.69 -0.39 9.81
CA LEU A 170 5.13 -0.71 8.45
C LEU A 170 6.33 0.12 7.95
N ALA A 171 6.77 1.14 8.68
CA ALA A 171 7.90 1.99 8.28
C ALA A 171 9.17 1.18 7.98
N GLY A 172 9.49 0.19 8.82
CA GLY A 172 10.64 -0.70 8.60
C GLY A 172 10.47 -1.59 7.36
N VAL A 173 9.26 -2.13 7.14
CA VAL A 173 8.95 -2.99 6.00
C VAL A 173 9.08 -2.23 4.68
N LEU A 174 8.62 -0.98 4.65
CA LEU A 174 8.59 -0.15 3.45
C LEU A 174 9.93 0.55 3.17
N SER A 175 10.93 0.44 4.05
CA SER A 175 12.24 1.09 3.88
C SER A 175 13.04 0.67 2.64
N TYR A 176 12.62 -0.40 1.95
CA TYR A 176 13.22 -0.90 0.70
C TYR A 176 12.36 -0.62 -0.54
N GLY A 177 11.28 0.15 -0.39
CA GLY A 177 10.30 0.41 -1.43
C GLY A 177 9.34 -0.77 -1.59
N ILE A 178 8.41 -0.64 -2.52
CA ILE A 178 7.36 -1.63 -2.77
C ILE A 178 7.61 -2.25 -4.14
N ALA A 179 8.05 -3.51 -4.17
CA ALA A 179 8.20 -4.26 -5.41
C ALA A 179 6.84 -4.62 -5.99
N TYR A 180 6.67 -4.41 -7.30
CA TYR A 180 5.44 -4.74 -8.01
C TYR A 180 5.71 -5.14 -9.46
N LEU A 181 4.73 -5.78 -10.08
CA LEU A 181 4.70 -6.03 -11.52
C LEU A 181 3.80 -4.97 -12.17
N PRO A 182 4.34 -4.10 -13.04
CA PRO A 182 3.53 -3.10 -13.73
C PRO A 182 2.55 -3.81 -14.67
N LEU A 183 1.31 -3.32 -14.74
CA LEU A 183 0.41 -3.69 -15.83
C LEU A 183 1.10 -3.25 -17.13
N GLY A 184 1.29 -4.19 -18.05
CA GLY A 184 2.26 -4.09 -19.15
C GLY A 184 2.26 -2.74 -19.87
N TRP A 185 3.45 -2.32 -20.30
CA TRP A 185 3.57 -1.27 -21.29
C TRP A 185 2.88 -1.75 -22.56
N LEU A 186 1.83 -1.09 -23.02
CA LEU A 186 1.61 -1.10 -24.45
C LEU A 186 2.83 -0.36 -25.03
N ALA A 187 3.71 -1.13 -25.66
CA ALA A 187 4.83 -0.64 -26.45
C ALA A 187 4.37 0.41 -27.48
#